data_AF-A0A4R9QKI4-F1
#
_entry.id   AF-A0A4R9QKI4-F1
#
_cell.length_a   1.000
_cell.length_b   1.000
_cell.length_c   1.000
_cell.angle_alpha   90.00
_cell.angle_beta   90.00
_cell.angle_gamma   90.00
#
_symmetry.space_group_name_H-M   'P 1'
#
loop_
_entity.id
_entity.type
_entity.pdbx_description
1 polymer ?
#
loop_
_entity_poly.entity_id
_entity_poly.type
_entity_poly.pdbx_seq_one_letter_code
_entity_poly.pdbx_strand_id
1 'polypeptide(L)' 'MSKFGGIKVGMPAIVKPNEPITGTYEGTVKVVDSVFDAASSTFGVRVELSNTGQKLPAGHRCRVSFDSTTD' A
#
# COMPACT_ATOMS: atom_id res chain seq x y z
N MET A 1 8.55 -10.66 5.01
CA MET A 1 9.83 -10.38 4.31
C MET A 1 9.86 -10.78 2.83
N SER A 2 9.02 -11.68 2.33
CA SER A 2 9.04 -12.19 0.93
C SER A 2 8.84 -11.18 -0.20
N LYS A 3 8.58 -9.90 0.11
CA LYS A 3 8.42 -8.80 -0.86
C LYS A 3 9.46 -7.69 -0.70
N PHE A 4 10.36 -7.80 0.29
CA PHE A 4 11.44 -6.83 0.48
C PHE A 4 12.40 -6.88 -0.72
N GLY A 5 12.78 -5.72 -1.26
CA GLY A 5 13.55 -5.60 -2.50
C GLY A 5 12.74 -5.70 -3.80
N GLY A 6 11.54 -6.29 -3.77
CA GLY A 6 10.64 -6.40 -4.92
C GLY A 6 9.71 -5.20 -5.09
N ILE A 7 9.31 -4.55 -3.99
CA ILE A 7 8.49 -3.33 -4.02
C ILE A 7 9.39 -2.11 -4.15
N LYS A 8 9.11 -1.26 -5.15
CA LYS A 8 9.91 -0.07 -5.47
C LYS A 8 9.05 1.20 -5.46
N VAL A 9 9.68 2.35 -5.21
CA VAL A 9 9.05 3.66 -5.40
C VAL A 9 8.62 3.81 -6.87
N GLY A 10 7.42 4.35 -7.09
CA GLY A 10 6.80 4.46 -8.41
C GLY A 10 5.97 3.24 -8.82
N MET A 11 6.03 2.13 -8.09
CA MET A 11 5.26 0.93 -8.39
C MET A 11 3.75 1.18 -8.18
N PRO A 12 2.88 0.70 -9.10
CA PRO A 12 1.44 0.76 -8.89
C PRO A 12 1.03 -0.14 -7.72
N ALA A 13 0.03 0.30 -6.98
CA ALA A 13 -0.54 -0.43 -5.87
C ALA A 13 -2.06 -0.35 -5.91
N ILE A 14 -2.70 -1.47 -5.60
CA ILE A 14 -4.15 -1.60 -5.55
C ILE A 14 -4.56 -1.66 -4.08
N VAL A 15 -5.29 -0.65 -3.62
CA VAL A 15 -5.77 -0.53 -2.24
C VAL A 15 -7.25 -0.90 -2.19
N LYS A 16 -7.56 -1.90 -1.36
CA LYS A 16 -8.93 -2.35 -1.10
C LYS A 16 -9.27 -2.13 0.39
N PRO A 17 -10.11 -1.15 0.72
CA PRO A 17 -10.61 -0.97 2.08
C PRO A 17 -11.39 -2.18 2.56
N ASN A 18 -11.42 -2.37 3.87
CA ASN A 18 -12.37 -3.31 4.47
C ASN A 18 -13.78 -2.74 4.42
N GLU A 19 -14.79 -3.60 4.54
CA GLU A 19 -16.18 -3.18 4.72
C GLU A 19 -16.31 -2.19 5.89
N PRO A 20 -17.21 -1.19 5.82
CA PRO A 20 -18.30 -1.03 4.82
C PRO A 20 -17.88 -0.30 3.54
N ILE A 21 -16.63 0.14 3.43
CA ILE A 21 -16.15 0.87 2.25
C ILE A 21 -15.86 -0.15 1.16
N THR A 22 -16.56 -0.01 0.04
CA THR A 22 -16.43 -0.90 -1.12
C THR A 22 -15.64 -0.22 -2.24
N GLY A 23 -15.18 -1.05 -3.18
CA GLY A 23 -14.40 -0.60 -4.33
C GLY A 23 -12.90 -0.82 -4.17
N THR A 24 -12.19 -0.36 -5.20
CA THR A 24 -10.75 -0.53 -5.35
C THR A 24 -10.16 0.81 -5.73
N TYR A 25 -9.05 1.17 -5.09
CA TYR A 25 -8.40 2.47 -5.25
C TYR A 25 -6.98 2.24 -5.74
N GLU A 26 -6.66 2.81 -6.89
CA GLU A 26 -5.31 2.77 -7.42
C GLU A 26 -4.45 3.84 -6.73
N GLY A 27 -3.23 3.46 -6.40
CA GLY A 27 -2.23 4.35 -5.83
C GLY A 27 -0.84 4.02 -6.34
N THR A 28 0.11 4.82 -5.90
CA THR A 28 1.52 4.68 -6.25
C THR A 28 2.36 4.62 -5.00
N VAL A 29 3.31 3.69 -4.95
CA VAL A 29 4.29 3.61 -3.86
C VAL A 29 5.17 4.87 -3.89
N LYS A 30 5.14 5.65 -2.81
CA LYS A 30 5.99 6.84 -2.67
C LYS A 30 7.20 6.61 -1.78
N VAL A 31 7.06 5.72 -0.79
CA VAL A 31 8.12 5.44 0.18
C VAL A 31 8.15 3.94 0.45
N VAL A 32 9.35 3.39 0.46
CA VAL A 32 9.66 2.06 1.01
C VAL A 32 10.70 2.30 2.08
N ASP A 33 10.37 1.94 3.32
CA ASP A 33 11.28 2.11 4.44
C ASP A 33 12.41 1.09 4.34
N SER A 34 13.66 1.57 4.46
CA SER A 34 14.85 0.72 4.52
C SER A 34 15.05 0.09 5.90
N VAL A 35 14.36 0.59 6.92
CA VAL A 35 14.43 0.09 8.30
C VAL A 35 13.30 -0.89 8.55
N PHE A 36 13.65 -2.05 9.12
CA PHE A 36 12.69 -3.05 9.54
C PHE A 36 12.14 -2.73 10.93
N ASP A 37 10.83 -2.88 11.10
CA ASP A 37 10.21 -2.89 12.41
C ASP A 37 10.46 -4.26 13.07
N ALA A 38 11.33 -4.28 14.07
CA ALA A 38 11.76 -5.51 14.74
C ALA A 38 10.62 -6.19 15.52
N ALA A 39 9.66 -5.43 16.04
CA ALA A 39 8.55 -5.97 16.82
C ALA A 39 7.61 -6.84 15.98
N SER A 40 7.41 -6.48 14.71
CA SER A 40 6.50 -7.17 13.79
C SER A 40 7.20 -7.94 12.66
N SER A 41 8.53 -7.83 12.53
CA SER A 41 9.28 -8.37 11.39
C SER A 41 8.75 -7.88 10.03
N THR A 42 8.36 -6.60 9.96
CA THR A 42 7.84 -5.95 8.76
C THR A 42 8.69 -4.76 8.34
N PHE A 43 8.41 -4.19 7.16
CA PHE A 43 8.96 -2.92 6.71
C PHE A 43 7.80 -2.02 6.26
N GLY A 44 7.99 -0.71 6.40
CA GLY A 44 6.97 0.27 6.02
C GLY A 44 6.90 0.47 4.50
N VAL A 45 5.69 0.55 3.97
CA VAL A 45 5.43 1.02 2.59
C VAL A 45 4.33 2.07 2.65
N ARG A 46 4.55 3.21 2.00
CA ARG A 46 3.54 4.28 1.89
C ARG A 46 3.07 4.40 0.45
N VAL A 47 1.75 4.24 0.27
CA VAL A 47 1.06 4.41 -1.01
C VAL A 47 0.31 5.74 -0.99
N GLU A 48 0.49 6.53 -2.04
CA GLU A 48 -0.27 7.75 -2.28
C GLU A 48 -1.38 7.45 -3.30
N LEU A 49 -2.60 7.92 -3.02
CA LEU A 49 -3.77 7.75 -3.88
C LEU A 49 -4.68 8.96 -3.76
N SER A 50 -5.47 9.21 -4.80
CA SER A 50 -6.46 10.29 -4.83
C SER A 50 -7.70 9.92 -4.03
N ASN A 51 -8.07 10.73 -3.03
CA ASN A 51 -9.28 10.55 -2.23
C ASN A 51 -10.40 11.50 -2.66
N THR A 52 -10.76 11.48 -3.95
CA THR A 52 -11.79 12.37 -4.51
C THR A 52 -13.14 12.10 -3.85
N GLY A 53 -13.75 13.15 -3.31
CA GLY A 53 -15.01 13.06 -2.56
C GLY A 53 -14.86 12.52 -1.13
N GLN A 54 -13.63 12.47 -0.59
CA GLN A 54 -13.35 12.14 0.82
C GLN A 54 -13.93 10.77 1.25
N LYS A 55 -13.90 9.80 0.34
CA LYS A 55 -14.51 8.47 0.50
C LYS A 55 -13.71 7.56 1.45
N LEU A 56 -12.44 7.88 1.68
CA LEU A 56 -11.53 7.12 2.55
C LEU A 56 -11.24 7.91 3.82
N PRO A 57 -11.79 7.50 4.98
CA PRO A 57 -11.47 8.10 6.26
C PRO A 57 -10.09 7.65 6.74
N ALA A 58 -9.40 8.55 7.46
CA ALA A 58 -8.10 8.24 8.04
C ALA A 58 -8.19 7.11 9.07
N GLY A 59 -7.16 6.27 9.14
CA GLY A 59 -7.08 5.14 10.09
C GLY A 59 -7.90 3.91 9.71
N HIS A 60 -8.64 3.94 8.59
CA HIS A 60 -9.40 2.77 8.14
C HIS A 60 -8.48 1.64 7.69
N ARG A 61 -8.81 0.40 8.08
CA ARG A 61 -8.07 -0.78 7.65
C ARG A 61 -8.29 -1.05 6.16
N CYS A 62 -7.24 -1.47 5.48
CA CYS A 62 -7.26 -1.86 4.08
C CYS A 62 -6.29 -3.02 3.83
N ARG A 63 -6.44 -3.63 2.66
CA ARG A 63 -5.46 -4.55 2.07
C ARG A 63 -4.84 -3.88 0.85
N VAL A 64 -3.56 -4.15 0.62
CA VAL A 64 -2.84 -3.61 -0.53
C VAL A 64 -2.26 -4.76 -1.32
N SER A 65 -2.44 -4.72 -2.64
CA SER A 65 -1.79 -5.60 -3.60
C SER A 65 -0.80 -4.79 -4.42
N PHE A 66 0.41 -5.33 -4.57
CA PHE A 66 1.47 -4.74 -5.39
C PHE A 66 1.67 -5.66 -6.58
N ASP A 67 1.16 -5.28 -7.75
CA ASP A 67 1.35 -6.07 -8.97
C ASP A 67 2.76 -5.86 -9.49
N SER A 68 3.60 -6.87 -9.30
CA SER A 68 4.91 -6.97 -9.93
C SER A 68 4.73 -7.51 -11.34
N THR A 69 4.39 -6.65 -12.30
CA THR A 69 4.70 -6.95 -13.70
C THR A 69 6.05 -6.34 -14.03
N THR A 70 7.12 -7.01 -13.59
CA THR A 70 8.41 -7.13 -14.29
C THR A 70 9.20 -8.21 -13.55
N ASP A 71 9.41 -9.31 -14.26
CA ASP A 71 10.31 -10.45 -13.98
C ASP A 71 11.76 -9.96 -13.79
#